data_AF-A0A9E3CSX0-F1
#
_entry.id   AF-A0A9E3CSX0-F1
#
_cell.length_a   1.000
_cell.length_b   1.000
_cell.length_c   1.000
_cell.angle_alpha   90.00
_cell.angle_beta   90.00
_cell.angle_gamma   90.00
#
_symmetry.space_group_name_H-M   'P 1'
#
loop_
_entity.id
_entity.type
_entity.pdbx_description
1 polymer ?
#
loop_
_entity_poly.entity_id
_entity_poly.type
_entity_poly.pdbx_seq_one_letter_code
_entity_poly.pdbx_strand_id
1 'polypeptide(L)'
;ISADARAIRAFWKEHKEIILKPLFGNGGTGVFRVRPDDENFNSLLEMFSQRSREPLIAQRYLPEVRQGDKRIILIDGRAAGVINRVPAEGEARSNMHVGGKAVKETLSKRDREICEIIGPELAKRGLIFVGIDVIGDWLTEINVTSPTGLQQINRFDGVSLEAQIWDRIEVRYQETRAGLRQSVPG
;
A
#
# COMPACT_ATOMS: atom_id res chain seq x y z
N ILE A 1 -1.40 -15.05 -3.44
CA ILE A 1 -2.85 -14.82 -3.21
C ILE A 1 -3.55 -16.12 -3.57
N SER A 2 -4.33 -16.71 -2.67
CA SER A 2 -4.98 -18.00 -2.93
C SER A 2 -6.20 -18.21 -2.03
N ALA A 3 -7.17 -18.97 -2.52
CA ALA A 3 -8.24 -19.55 -1.70
C ALA A 3 -7.93 -21.01 -1.29
N ASP A 4 -6.86 -21.63 -1.82
CA ASP A 4 -6.46 -22.99 -1.47
C ASP A 4 -5.67 -23.00 -0.16
N ALA A 5 -6.30 -23.53 0.89
CA ALA A 5 -5.70 -23.71 2.21
C ALA A 5 -4.40 -24.53 2.20
N ARG A 6 -4.25 -25.49 1.27
CA ARG A 6 -3.02 -26.28 1.14
C ARG A 6 -1.88 -25.44 0.60
N ALA A 7 -2.15 -24.58 -0.39
CA ALA A 7 -1.17 -23.65 -0.92
C ALA A 7 -0.72 -22.63 0.14
N ILE A 8 -1.66 -22.08 0.92
CA ILE A 8 -1.35 -21.17 2.02
C ILE A 8 -0.51 -21.87 3.10
N ARG A 9 -0.85 -23.12 3.45
CA ARG A 9 -0.08 -23.92 4.41
C ARG A 9 1.33 -24.23 3.89
N ALA A 10 1.48 -24.57 2.61
CA ALA A 10 2.78 -24.79 2.00
C ALA A 10 3.65 -23.53 2.09
N PHE A 11 3.07 -22.37 1.74
CA PHE A 11 3.74 -21.08 1.86
C PHE A 11 4.16 -20.76 3.31
N TRP A 12 3.29 -21.03 4.29
CA TRP A 12 3.62 -20.87 5.71
C TRP A 12 4.77 -21.79 6.14
N LYS A 13 4.76 -23.07 5.73
CA LYS A 13 5.84 -24.02 6.04
C LYS A 13 7.18 -23.61 5.45
N GLU A 14 7.17 -23.01 4.27
CA GLU A 14 8.36 -22.50 3.57
C GLU A 14 8.93 -21.29 4.30
N HIS A 15 8.11 -20.26 4.53
CA HIS A 15 8.57 -18.98 5.06
C HIS A 15 8.62 -18.90 6.59
N LYS A 16 8.07 -19.90 7.29
CA LYS A 16 7.97 -20.05 8.75
C LYS A 16 7.09 -19.00 9.42
N GLU A 17 7.25 -17.74 9.07
CA GLU A 17 6.50 -16.64 9.62
C GLU A 17 5.87 -15.81 8.51
N ILE A 18 4.55 -15.66 8.57
CA ILE A 18 3.77 -15.02 7.51
C ILE A 18 2.77 -14.02 8.07
N ILE A 19 2.34 -13.11 7.20
CA ILE A 19 1.15 -12.29 7.36
C ILE A 19 0.03 -12.91 6.52
N LEU A 20 -1.11 -13.15 7.15
CA LEU A 20 -2.38 -13.43 6.48
C LEU A 20 -3.26 -12.18 6.51
N LYS A 21 -3.74 -11.76 5.35
CA LYS A 21 -4.70 -10.65 5.24
C LYS A 21 -5.75 -10.90 4.15
N PRO A 22 -6.99 -10.42 4.32
CA PRO A 22 -7.99 -10.37 3.25
C PRO A 22 -7.47 -9.67 2.00
N LEU A 23 -8.00 -10.04 0.84
CA LEU A 23 -7.74 -9.33 -0.42
C LEU A 23 -8.26 -7.89 -0.39
N PHE A 24 -9.41 -7.69 0.26
CA PHE A 24 -10.05 -6.38 0.42
C PHE A 24 -10.09 -5.99 1.89
N GLY A 25 -9.78 -4.72 2.17
CA GLY A 25 -9.80 -4.16 3.51
C GLY A 25 -9.04 -2.84 3.54
N ASN A 26 -9.06 -2.19 4.69
CA ASN A 26 -8.27 -1.00 4.95
C ASN A 26 -7.79 -0.99 6.42
N GLY A 27 -6.81 -0.14 6.71
CA GLY A 27 -6.40 0.18 8.08
C GLY A 27 -5.89 -1.00 8.92
N GLY A 28 -5.40 -2.08 8.28
CA GLY A 28 -4.90 -3.26 9.00
C GLY A 28 -6.01 -4.18 9.54
N THR A 29 -7.24 -4.02 9.09
CA THR A 29 -8.36 -4.89 9.49
C THR A 29 -8.15 -6.31 8.96
N GLY A 30 -8.17 -7.30 9.86
CA GLY A 30 -7.99 -8.70 9.50
C GLY A 30 -6.56 -9.06 9.09
N VAL A 31 -5.56 -8.29 9.50
CA VAL A 31 -4.15 -8.63 9.30
C VAL A 31 -3.65 -9.43 10.49
N PHE A 32 -3.23 -10.68 10.26
CA PHE A 32 -2.71 -11.58 11.29
C PHE A 32 -1.28 -11.98 11.00
N ARG A 33 -0.43 -11.93 12.02
CA ARG A 33 0.90 -12.54 12.01
C ARG A 33 0.79 -13.98 12.48
N VAL A 34 1.22 -14.92 11.66
CA VAL A 34 1.25 -16.35 11.95
C VAL A 34 2.71 -16.76 12.16
N ARG A 35 3.02 -17.22 13.37
CA ARG A 35 4.35 -17.73 13.76
C ARG A 35 4.56 -19.17 13.29
N PRO A 36 5.77 -19.75 13.32
CA PRO A 36 6.05 -21.10 12.80
C PRO A 36 5.20 -22.22 13.42
N ASP A 37 4.79 -22.06 14.67
CA ASP A 37 4.07 -23.07 15.45
C ASP A 37 2.72 -22.56 15.95
N ASP A 38 2.08 -21.65 15.21
CA ASP A 38 0.78 -21.10 15.57
C ASP A 38 -0.34 -22.16 15.48
N GLU A 39 -0.79 -22.63 16.64
CA GLU A 39 -1.86 -23.64 16.76
C GLU A 39 -3.20 -23.16 16.17
N ASN A 40 -3.39 -21.83 16.04
CA ASN A 40 -4.63 -21.24 15.55
C ASN A 40 -4.68 -21.10 14.03
N PHE A 41 -3.65 -21.52 13.29
CA PHE A 41 -3.60 -21.33 11.84
C PHE A 41 -4.83 -21.89 11.12
N ASN A 42 -5.28 -23.10 11.49
CA ASN A 42 -6.47 -23.71 10.89
C ASN A 42 -7.73 -22.91 11.20
N SER A 43 -7.91 -22.51 12.45
CA SER A 43 -9.04 -21.71 12.90
C SER A 43 -9.07 -20.34 12.23
N LEU A 44 -7.91 -19.70 11.99
CA LEU A 44 -7.81 -18.46 11.23
C LEU A 44 -8.29 -18.64 9.80
N LEU A 45 -7.86 -19.71 9.11
CA LEU A 45 -8.32 -20.00 7.75
C LEU A 45 -9.84 -20.27 7.69
N GLU A 46 -10.37 -21.01 8.65
CA GLU A 46 -11.81 -21.28 8.77
C GLU A 46 -12.60 -19.99 9.01
N MET A 47 -12.16 -19.14 9.95
CA MET A 47 -12.77 -17.86 10.24
C MET A 47 -12.83 -16.97 8.99
N PHE A 48 -11.75 -16.90 8.21
CA PHE A 48 -11.74 -16.15 6.96
C PHE A 48 -12.69 -16.74 5.91
N SER A 49 -12.67 -18.06 5.73
CA SER A 49 -13.49 -18.77 4.74
C SER A 49 -14.99 -18.69 5.05
N GLN A 50 -15.36 -18.62 6.34
CA GLN A 50 -16.74 -18.41 6.78
C GLN A 50 -17.21 -16.98 6.55
N ARG A 51 -16.32 -16.00 6.76
CA ARG A 51 -16.66 -14.58 6.62
C ARG A 51 -16.75 -14.14 5.16
N SER A 52 -15.95 -14.74 4.27
CA SER A 52 -15.89 -14.35 2.86
C SER A 52 -15.42 -15.51 1.97
N ARG A 53 -15.90 -15.55 0.73
CA ARG A 53 -15.40 -16.46 -0.32
C ARG A 53 -14.15 -15.91 -1.03
N GLU A 54 -13.72 -14.71 -0.67
CA GLU A 54 -12.56 -14.07 -1.27
C GLU A 54 -11.24 -14.76 -0.88
N PRO A 55 -10.25 -14.81 -1.78
CA PRO A 55 -8.96 -15.40 -1.47
C PRO A 55 -8.21 -14.56 -0.42
N LEU A 56 -7.25 -15.21 0.24
CA LEU A 56 -6.34 -14.57 1.18
C LEU A 56 -5.03 -14.20 0.50
N ILE A 57 -4.41 -13.15 1.01
CA ILE A 57 -3.02 -12.82 0.75
C ILE A 57 -2.19 -13.41 1.88
N ALA A 58 -1.27 -14.31 1.53
CA ALA A 58 -0.18 -14.75 2.40
C ALA A 58 1.10 -14.05 1.94
N GLN A 59 1.78 -13.35 2.86
CA GLN A 59 3.04 -12.66 2.61
C GLN A 59 4.05 -13.12 3.67
N ARG A 60 5.34 -13.21 3.33
CA ARG A 60 6.39 -13.43 4.34
C ARG A 60 6.36 -12.27 5.34
N TYR A 61 6.49 -12.58 6.63
CA TYR A 61 6.65 -11.54 7.64
C TYR A 61 7.98 -10.81 7.46
N LEU A 62 7.92 -9.47 7.50
CA LEU A 62 9.09 -8.60 7.36
C LEU A 62 9.41 -7.98 8.73
N PRO A 63 10.48 -8.41 9.43
CA PRO A 63 10.85 -7.87 10.73
C PRO A 63 11.06 -6.35 10.74
N GLU A 64 11.44 -5.78 9.60
CA GLU A 64 11.66 -4.35 9.37
C GLU A 64 10.40 -3.51 9.62
N VAL A 65 9.20 -4.11 9.67
CA VAL A 65 7.95 -3.41 10.04
C VAL A 65 8.05 -2.74 11.42
N ARG A 66 8.94 -3.25 12.30
CA ARG A 66 9.22 -2.64 13.60
C ARG A 66 9.92 -1.27 13.49
N GLN A 67 10.68 -1.06 12.42
CA GLN A 67 11.28 0.25 12.08
C GLN A 67 10.26 1.16 11.39
N GLY A 68 9.17 0.57 10.89
CA GLY A 68 8.00 1.26 10.40
C GLY A 68 7.58 0.78 9.00
N ASP A 69 6.50 1.37 8.54
CA ASP A 69 5.87 1.12 7.24
C ASP A 69 5.76 2.46 6.50
N LYS A 70 6.61 2.62 5.49
CA LYS A 70 6.72 3.86 4.73
C LYS A 70 5.53 4.00 3.80
N ARG A 71 4.79 5.10 3.96
CA ARG A 71 3.76 5.56 3.03
C ARG A 71 4.40 6.53 2.06
N ILE A 72 4.59 6.10 0.81
CA ILE A 72 5.08 6.96 -0.27
C ILE A 72 3.89 7.39 -1.13
N ILE A 73 3.73 8.71 -1.31
CA ILE A 73 2.72 9.27 -2.20
C ILE A 73 3.34 9.44 -3.59
N LEU A 74 2.63 8.95 -4.61
CA LEU A 74 2.91 9.21 -6.00
C LEU A 74 1.80 10.09 -6.58
N ILE A 75 2.22 11.14 -7.29
CA ILE A 75 1.36 12.02 -8.08
C ILE A 75 1.70 11.81 -9.54
N ASP A 76 0.72 11.32 -10.28
CA ASP A 76 0.81 10.96 -11.70
C ASP A 76 2.05 10.10 -12.02
N GLY A 77 2.23 9.04 -11.23
CA GLY A 77 3.33 8.09 -11.39
C GLY A 77 4.68 8.57 -10.87
N ARG A 78 4.80 9.76 -10.30
CA ARG A 78 6.05 10.29 -9.74
C ARG A 78 5.99 10.38 -8.23
N ALA A 79 7.04 9.93 -7.54
CA ALA A 79 7.13 10.07 -6.08
C ALA A 79 7.09 11.54 -5.68
N ALA A 80 6.14 11.91 -4.82
CA ALA A 80 5.88 13.27 -4.38
C ALA A 80 6.29 13.50 -2.91
N GLY A 81 6.30 12.44 -2.10
CA GLY A 81 6.79 12.51 -0.73
C GLY A 81 6.60 11.21 0.04
N VAL A 82 7.15 11.14 1.25
CA VAL A 82 7.11 9.94 2.07
C VAL A 82 6.95 10.30 3.54
N ILE A 83 6.22 9.46 4.27
CA ILE A 83 6.26 9.41 5.73
C ILE A 83 6.57 7.98 6.16
N ASN A 84 7.25 7.84 7.28
CA ASN A 84 7.34 6.54 7.93
C ASN A 84 6.26 6.46 9.02
N ARG A 85 5.52 5.34 9.05
CA ARG A 85 4.51 5.08 10.07
C ARG A 85 5.05 4.04 11.03
N VAL A 86 5.36 4.45 12.24
CA VAL A 86 5.97 3.57 13.25
C VAL A 86 4.86 3.00 14.14
N PRO A 87 4.78 1.67 14.33
CA PRO A 87 3.84 1.05 15.26
C PRO A 87 4.00 1.56 16.70
N ALA A 88 2.91 1.57 17.46
CA ALA A 88 2.99 1.78 18.90
C ALA A 88 3.67 0.58 19.59
N GLU A 89 4.18 0.80 20.81
CA GLU A 89 4.75 -0.29 21.61
C GLU A 89 3.70 -1.38 21.85
N GLY A 90 4.07 -2.65 21.65
CA GLY A 90 3.17 -3.80 21.77
C GLY A 90 2.26 -4.06 20.56
N GLU A 91 2.14 -3.14 19.61
CA GLU A 91 1.31 -3.28 18.41
C GLU A 91 2.17 -3.61 17.18
N ALA A 92 1.66 -4.48 16.29
CA ALA A 92 2.36 -4.84 15.05
C ALA A 92 1.94 -3.96 13.87
N ARG A 93 0.76 -3.34 13.95
CA ARG A 93 0.20 -2.47 12.91
C ARG A 93 0.75 -1.05 13.02
N SER A 94 1.17 -0.53 11.89
CA SER A 94 1.75 0.81 11.71
C SER A 94 0.73 1.85 11.23
N ASN A 95 -0.48 1.45 10.81
CA ASN A 95 -1.45 2.39 10.25
C ASN A 95 -1.79 3.51 11.24
N MET A 96 -1.84 4.76 10.77
CA MET A 96 -2.15 5.91 11.63
C MET A 96 -3.54 5.79 12.29
N HIS A 97 -4.51 5.15 11.63
CA HIS A 97 -5.85 4.94 12.17
C HIS A 97 -5.89 4.03 13.41
N VAL A 98 -4.85 3.21 13.65
CA VAL A 98 -4.74 2.33 14.82
C VAL A 98 -3.69 2.83 15.82
N GLY A 99 -3.27 4.09 15.72
CA GLY A 99 -2.33 4.73 16.65
C GLY A 99 -0.87 4.77 16.20
N GLY A 100 -0.56 4.36 14.96
CA GLY A 100 0.77 4.51 14.40
C GLY A 100 1.20 5.97 14.29
N LYS A 101 2.43 6.29 14.71
CA LYS A 101 2.97 7.65 14.67
C LYS A 101 3.60 7.92 13.31
N ALA A 102 3.13 8.95 12.62
CA ALA A 102 3.80 9.45 11.43
C ALA A 102 5.07 10.22 11.82
N VAL A 103 6.20 9.86 11.22
CA VAL A 103 7.47 10.55 11.36
C VAL A 103 7.97 10.99 9.98
N LYS A 104 8.69 12.12 9.97
CA LYS A 104 9.36 12.60 8.76
C LYS A 104 10.37 11.55 8.29
N GLU A 105 10.41 11.31 6.99
CA GLU A 105 11.28 10.32 6.37
C GLU A 105 11.79 10.84 5.01
N THR A 106 12.83 10.23 4.49
CA THR A 106 13.34 10.50 3.13
C THR A 106 13.30 9.22 2.28
N LEU A 107 13.09 9.39 0.97
CA LEU A 107 13.09 8.27 0.04
C LEU A 107 14.49 7.65 -0.05
N SER A 108 14.59 6.37 0.31
CA SER A 108 15.80 5.58 0.09
C SER A 108 16.05 5.37 -1.40
N LYS A 109 17.24 4.86 -1.76
CA LYS A 109 17.52 4.44 -3.14
C LYS A 109 16.49 3.40 -3.60
N ARG A 110 16.19 2.42 -2.75
CA ARG A 110 15.24 1.35 -3.07
C ARG A 110 13.81 1.87 -3.25
N ASP A 111 13.40 2.86 -2.45
CA ASP A 111 12.08 3.48 -2.58
C ASP A 111 11.91 4.16 -3.94
N ARG A 112 12.96 4.87 -4.39
CA ARG A 112 12.98 5.51 -5.71
C ARG A 112 12.91 4.49 -6.83
N GLU A 113 13.71 3.43 -6.75
CA GLU A 113 13.66 2.32 -7.72
C GLU A 113 12.25 1.72 -7.82
N ILE A 114 11.59 1.45 -6.69
CA ILE A 114 10.20 0.94 -6.68
C ILE A 114 9.27 1.92 -7.41
N CYS A 115 9.35 3.21 -7.09
CA CYS A 115 8.52 4.24 -7.71
C CYS A 115 8.78 4.36 -9.21
N GLU A 116 10.03 4.28 -9.66
CA GLU A 116 10.41 4.33 -11.07
C GLU A 116 9.90 3.11 -11.86
N ILE A 117 9.86 1.93 -11.24
CA ILE A 117 9.35 0.71 -11.86
C ILE A 117 7.83 0.77 -12.05
N ILE A 118 7.08 1.14 -11.00
CA ILE A 118 5.61 1.08 -11.04
C ILE A 118 4.97 2.36 -11.61
N GLY A 119 5.64 3.50 -11.44
CA GLY A 119 5.15 4.83 -11.76
C GLY A 119 4.59 4.99 -13.18
N PRO A 120 5.33 4.57 -14.23
CA PRO A 120 4.86 4.66 -15.61
C PRO A 120 3.54 3.92 -15.86
N GLU A 121 3.37 2.73 -15.28
CA GLU A 121 2.15 1.94 -15.44
C GLU A 121 0.97 2.55 -14.67
N LEU A 122 1.22 3.11 -13.47
CA LEU A 122 0.18 3.83 -12.71
C LEU A 122 -0.32 5.05 -13.49
N ALA A 123 0.60 5.85 -14.04
CA ALA A 123 0.26 7.01 -14.87
C ALA A 123 -0.51 6.59 -16.13
N LYS A 124 -0.06 5.56 -16.84
CA LYS A 124 -0.76 5.02 -18.02
C LYS A 124 -2.20 4.61 -17.72
N ARG A 125 -2.47 4.08 -16.53
CA ARG A 125 -3.82 3.70 -16.07
C ARG A 125 -4.68 4.88 -15.60
N GLY A 126 -4.17 6.11 -15.63
CA GLY A 126 -4.89 7.28 -15.17
C GLY A 126 -4.93 7.43 -13.64
N LEU A 127 -4.11 6.69 -12.90
CA LEU A 127 -4.07 6.74 -11.44
C LEU A 127 -3.27 7.97 -10.99
N ILE A 128 -3.94 9.11 -10.88
CA ILE A 128 -3.33 10.41 -10.54
C ILE A 128 -2.76 10.40 -9.12
N PHE A 129 -3.49 9.85 -8.14
CA PHE A 129 -3.12 9.91 -6.73
C PHE A 129 -3.04 8.51 -6.15
N VAL A 130 -1.81 8.07 -5.85
CA VAL A 130 -1.53 6.72 -5.35
C VAL A 130 -0.68 6.80 -4.09
N GLY A 131 -0.99 5.99 -3.09
CA GLY A 131 -0.14 5.77 -1.93
C GLY A 131 0.38 4.34 -1.92
N ILE A 132 1.69 4.14 -1.94
CA ILE A 132 2.27 2.80 -1.76
C ILE A 132 2.80 2.63 -0.35
N ASP A 133 2.77 1.40 0.12
CA ASP A 133 3.31 0.99 1.42
C ASP A 133 4.56 0.15 1.19
N VAL A 134 5.67 0.53 1.85
CA VAL A 134 6.97 -0.12 1.72
C VAL A 134 7.52 -0.44 3.10
N ILE A 135 7.87 -1.71 3.32
CA ILE A 135 8.51 -2.19 4.54
C ILE A 135 9.90 -2.72 4.17
N GLY A 136 10.94 -2.15 4.79
CA GLY A 136 12.32 -2.39 4.37
C GLY A 136 12.49 -2.06 2.88
N ASP A 137 12.83 -3.09 2.09
CA ASP A 137 13.06 -3.01 0.65
C ASP A 137 11.89 -3.53 -0.21
N TRP A 138 10.75 -3.85 0.42
CA TRP A 138 9.63 -4.55 -0.19
C TRP A 138 8.38 -3.67 -0.29
N LEU A 139 7.82 -3.59 -1.50
CA LEU A 139 6.49 -3.05 -1.74
C LEU A 139 5.43 -4.03 -1.21
N THR A 140 4.60 -3.59 -0.27
CA THR A 140 3.60 -4.44 0.40
C THR A 140 2.16 -4.12 0.00
N GLU A 141 1.88 -2.90 -0.47
CA GLU A 141 0.54 -2.47 -0.88
C GLU A 141 0.58 -1.29 -1.88
N ILE A 142 -0.43 -1.21 -2.75
CA ILE A 142 -0.69 -0.06 -3.63
C ILE A 142 -2.12 0.42 -3.38
N ASN A 143 -2.27 1.60 -2.78
CA ASN A 143 -3.55 2.21 -2.43
C ASN A 143 -3.94 3.25 -3.50
N VAL A 144 -5.04 3.00 -4.20
CA VAL A 144 -5.48 3.82 -5.36
C VAL A 144 -6.84 4.52 -5.16
N THR A 145 -7.52 4.27 -4.05
CA THR A 145 -8.88 4.77 -3.79
C THR A 145 -8.88 6.05 -2.95
N SER A 146 -8.34 5.96 -1.72
CA SER A 146 -8.25 7.10 -0.80
C SER A 146 -6.95 7.05 0.00
N PRO A 147 -5.77 7.28 -0.63
CA PRO A 147 -4.51 7.26 0.08
C PRO A 147 -4.42 8.43 1.06
N THR A 148 -4.02 8.12 2.30
CA THR A 148 -3.74 9.09 3.36
C THR A 148 -2.24 9.35 3.49
N GLY A 149 -1.85 10.41 4.21
CA GLY A 149 -0.44 10.80 4.44
C GLY A 149 -0.08 12.18 3.88
N LEU A 150 -0.93 12.75 3.03
CA LEU A 150 -0.70 14.03 2.36
C LEU A 150 -0.49 15.19 3.36
N GLN A 151 -1.33 15.30 4.37
CA GLN A 151 -1.24 16.37 5.39
C GLN A 151 0.06 16.29 6.21
N GLN A 152 0.54 15.08 6.49
CA GLN A 152 1.78 14.86 7.23
C GLN A 152 2.98 15.26 6.36
N ILE A 153 3.01 14.85 5.09
CA ILE A 153 4.07 15.24 4.14
C ILE A 153 4.13 16.76 4.00
N ASN A 154 2.99 17.40 3.71
CA ASN A 154 2.91 18.86 3.58
C ASN A 154 3.50 19.58 4.80
N ARG A 155 3.15 19.13 6.00
CA ARG A 155 3.64 19.71 7.26
C ARG A 155 5.13 19.48 7.49
N PHE A 156 5.62 18.27 7.18
CA PHE A 156 7.01 17.91 7.41
C PHE A 156 7.96 18.55 6.39
N ASP A 157 7.51 18.71 5.15
CA ASP A 157 8.36 19.16 4.03
C ASP A 157 8.05 20.58 3.57
N GLY A 158 7.01 21.23 4.12
CA GLY A 158 6.63 22.59 3.74
C GLY A 158 6.12 22.69 2.30
N VAL A 159 5.41 21.66 1.84
CA VAL A 159 4.90 21.53 0.47
C VAL A 159 3.36 21.54 0.43
N SER A 160 2.81 21.73 -0.76
CA SER A 160 1.37 21.62 -1.06
C SER A 160 1.14 20.57 -2.13
N LEU A 161 1.07 19.31 -1.72
CA LEU A 161 0.85 18.20 -2.64
C LEU A 161 -0.54 18.22 -3.29
N GLU A 162 -1.55 18.79 -2.63
CA GLU A 162 -2.90 19.00 -3.17
C GLU A 162 -2.88 19.88 -4.42
N ALA A 163 -2.00 20.88 -4.49
CA ALA A 163 -1.86 21.73 -5.67
C ALA A 163 -1.32 20.91 -6.85
N GLN A 164 -0.28 20.09 -6.62
CA GLN A 164 0.27 19.20 -7.65
C GLN A 164 -0.77 18.19 -8.17
N ILE A 165 -1.64 17.69 -7.30
CA ILE A 165 -2.75 16.80 -7.71
C ILE A 165 -3.70 17.55 -8.64
N TRP A 166 -4.13 18.77 -8.27
CA TRP A 166 -5.00 19.60 -9.09
C TRP A 166 -4.37 19.93 -10.45
N ASP A 167 -3.10 20.32 -10.49
CA ASP A 167 -2.37 20.57 -11.73
C ASP A 167 -2.44 19.36 -12.69
N ARG A 168 -2.29 18.14 -12.15
CA ARG A 168 -2.38 16.91 -12.97
C ARG A 168 -3.81 16.56 -13.39
N ILE A 169 -4.81 16.87 -12.57
CA ILE A 169 -6.22 16.74 -12.94
C ILE A 169 -6.52 17.67 -14.12
N GLU A 170 -6.09 18.93 -14.04
CA GLU A 170 -6.31 19.93 -15.09
C GLU A 170 -5.66 19.53 -16.40
N VAL A 171 -4.39 19.09 -16.38
CA VAL A 171 -3.70 18.62 -17.59
C VAL A 171 -4.46 17.47 -18.24
N ARG A 172 -4.85 16.44 -17.46
CA ARG A 172 -5.61 15.29 -17.99
C ARG A 172 -6.98 15.68 -18.54
N TYR A 173 -7.64 16.63 -17.88
CA TYR A 173 -8.91 17.16 -18.35
C TYR A 173 -8.75 17.82 -19.73
N GLN A 174 -7.71 18.64 -19.91
CA GLN A 174 -7.44 19.28 -21.20
C GLN A 174 -7.07 18.27 -22.28
N GLU A 175 -6.23 17.28 -21.99
CA GLU A 175 -5.87 16.19 -22.91
C GLU A 175 -7.11 15.43 -23.38
N THR A 176 -8.01 15.09 -22.45
CA THR A 176 -9.26 14.37 -22.76
C THR A 176 -10.17 15.22 -23.65
N ARG A 177 -10.31 16.52 -23.37
CA ARG A 177 -11.14 17.42 -24.20
C ARG A 177 -10.54 17.70 -25.57
N ALA A 178 -9.22 17.80 -25.68
CA ALA A 178 -8.53 17.97 -26.95
C ALA A 178 -8.71 16.73 -27.84
N GLY A 179 -8.59 15.53 -27.28
CA GLY A 179 -8.84 14.27 -28.00
C GLY A 179 -10.28 14.16 -28.51
N LEU A 180 -11.27 14.53 -27.70
CA LEU A 180 -12.69 14.52 -28.11
C LEU A 180 -13.00 15.50 -29.25
N ARG A 181 -12.30 16.64 -29.32
CA ARG A 181 -12.48 17.62 -30.40
C ARG A 181 -11.89 17.16 -31.72
N GLN A 182 -10.88 16.29 -31.69
CA GLN A 182 -10.25 15.73 -32.90
C GLN A 182 -11.00 14.51 -33.47
N SER A 183 -11.89 13.89 -32.69
CA SER A 183 -12.64 12.68 -33.07
C SER A 183 -14.05 12.93 -33.63
N VAL A 184 -14.51 14.18 -33.76
CA VAL A 184 -15.80 14.51 -34.39
C VAL A 184 -15.55 14.74 -35.89
N PRO A 185 -16.06 13.89 -36.80
CA PRO A 185 -16.01 14.17 -38.23
C PRO A 185 -16.90 15.38 -38.53
N GLY A 186 -16.38 16.32 -39.31
CA GLY A 186 -17.18 17.39 -39.92
C GLY A 186 -18.13 16.87 -40.98
#